data_AF-A0A7W3TY68-F1
#
_entry.id   AF-A0A7W3TY68-F1
#
_cell.length_a   1.000
_cell.length_b   1.000
_cell.length_c   1.000
_cell.angle_alpha   90.00
_cell.angle_beta   90.00
_cell.angle_gamma   90.00
#
_symmetry.space_group_name_H-M   'P 1'
#
loop_
_entity.id
_entity.type
_entity.pdbx_description
1 polymer ?
#
loop_
_entity_poly.entity_id
_entity_poly.type
_entity_poly.pdbx_seq_one_letter_code
_entity_poly.pdbx_strand_id
1 'polypeptide(L)'
;MYNTQMNDVVDWLLKLCKNLNIKVTLSPSWLSNWPSRSLASLRLIYYNPNWNPRYELPISLAHEMGHVITESPDYNQLNSEVFNLKVEDAADVIAIQLILKYINLHDLHFETETQLAETFAIPYYMLHDLDLVVKHQEQLKLLTNSTEFSNEGLFSLSM
;
A
#
# COMPACT_ATOMS: atom_id res chain seq x y z
N MET A 1 -2.09 -14.30 21.87
CA MET A 1 -0.71 -14.25 21.36
C MET A 1 -0.70 -13.14 20.31
N TYR A 2 -0.05 -12.00 20.61
CA TYR A 2 -0.05 -10.85 19.70
C TYR A 2 0.76 -11.18 18.45
N ASN A 3 0.22 -10.90 17.26
CA ASN A 3 0.91 -11.13 16.00
C ASN A 3 1.95 -10.02 15.79
N THR A 4 3.22 -10.29 16.11
CA THR A 4 4.35 -9.34 16.01
C THR A 4 4.46 -8.72 14.62
N GLN A 5 4.18 -9.51 13.57
CA GLN A 5 4.25 -9.05 12.18
C GLN A 5 3.27 -7.91 11.87
N MET A 6 2.06 -7.92 12.45
CA MET A 6 1.07 -6.85 12.21
C MET A 6 1.51 -5.53 12.85
N ASN A 7 2.17 -5.60 14.01
CA ASN A 7 2.72 -4.41 14.66
C ASN A 7 3.89 -3.85 13.83
N ASP A 8 4.76 -4.71 13.29
CA ASP A 8 5.88 -4.28 12.46
C ASP A 8 5.42 -3.55 11.19
N VAL A 9 4.34 -4.02 10.55
CA VAL A 9 3.73 -3.34 9.39
C VAL A 9 3.16 -1.99 9.79
N VAL A 10 2.42 -1.91 10.90
CA VAL A 10 1.87 -0.65 11.43
C VAL A 10 2.99 0.34 11.72
N ASP A 11 4.06 -0.09 12.39
CA ASP A 11 5.21 0.77 12.70
C ASP A 11 5.91 1.28 11.44
N TRP A 12 6.05 0.42 10.43
CA TRP A 12 6.57 0.81 9.12
C TRP A 12 5.67 1.84 8.42
N LEU A 13 4.34 1.64 8.41
CA LEU A 13 3.36 2.57 7.84
C LEU A 13 3.37 3.92 8.57
N LEU A 14 3.45 3.92 9.90
CA LEU A 14 3.56 5.15 10.71
C LEU A 14 4.86 5.92 10.42
N LYS A 15 5.97 5.21 10.23
CA LYS A 15 7.23 5.82 9.79
C LYS A 15 7.10 6.41 8.38
N LEU A 16 6.45 5.69 7.47
CA LEU A 16 6.21 6.16 6.12
C LEU A 16 5.30 7.40 6.10
N CYS A 17 4.26 7.45 6.93
CA CYS A 17 3.44 8.66 7.13
C CYS A 17 4.30 9.87 7.48
N LYS A 18 5.22 9.73 8.44
CA LYS A 18 6.15 10.81 8.82
C LYS A 18 6.99 11.28 7.64
N ASN A 19 7.56 10.35 6.88
CA ASN A 19 8.38 10.68 5.70
C ASN A 19 7.58 11.39 4.60
N LEU A 20 6.30 11.06 4.46
CA LEU A 20 5.38 11.68 3.51
C LEU A 20 4.71 12.95 4.07
N ASN A 21 5.10 13.45 5.24
CA ASN A 21 4.46 14.58 5.92
C ASN A 21 2.93 14.37 6.09
N ILE A 22 2.53 13.16 6.45
CA ILE A 22 1.16 12.80 6.86
C ILE A 22 1.14 12.78 8.38
N LYS A 23 0.27 13.60 8.98
CA LYS A 23 0.06 13.65 10.43
C LYS A 23 -0.80 12.45 10.83
N VAL A 24 -0.45 11.81 11.94
CA VAL A 24 -1.24 10.74 12.52
C VAL A 24 -1.53 11.07 13.98
N THR A 25 -2.81 11.10 14.33
CA THR A 25 -3.31 11.28 15.69
C THR A 25 -3.84 9.95 16.21
N LEU A 26 -3.47 9.62 17.44
CA LEU A 26 -3.85 8.41 18.15
C LEU A 26 -4.49 8.81 19.48
N SER A 27 -5.52 8.09 19.92
CA SER A 27 -5.99 8.22 21.30
C SER A 27 -6.32 6.85 21.90
N PRO A 28 -5.82 6.54 23.11
CA PRO A 28 -6.19 5.31 23.81
C PRO A 28 -7.63 5.33 24.33
N SER A 29 -8.29 6.50 24.36
CA SER A 29 -9.67 6.64 24.83
C SER A 29 -10.74 6.34 23.78
N TRP A 30 -10.34 6.08 22.52
CA TRP A 30 -11.29 5.79 21.45
C TRP A 30 -11.90 4.40 21.60
N LEU A 31 -13.19 4.30 21.26
CA LEU A 31 -13.95 3.05 21.33
C LEU A 31 -13.43 2.04 20.30
N SER A 32 -13.49 0.75 20.63
CA SER A 32 -12.98 -0.31 19.76
C SER A 32 -13.80 -0.54 18.49
N ASN A 33 -15.01 0.03 18.40
CA ASN A 33 -15.88 -0.02 17.23
C ASN A 33 -15.87 1.30 16.43
N TRP A 34 -14.97 2.23 16.76
CA TRP A 34 -14.78 3.45 16.00
C TRP A 34 -13.67 3.24 14.96
N PRO A 35 -13.96 3.26 13.64
CA PRO A 35 -12.94 3.01 12.64
C PRO A 35 -11.95 4.17 12.56
N SER A 36 -10.75 3.89 12.04
CA SER A 36 -9.83 4.94 11.62
C SER A 36 -10.46 5.79 10.52
N ARG A 37 -10.01 7.05 10.40
CA ARG A 37 -10.48 7.99 9.37
C ARG A 37 -9.39 8.98 8.99
N SER A 38 -9.42 9.46 7.76
CA SER A 38 -8.56 10.51 7.25
C SER A 38 -9.32 11.81 6.99
N LEU A 39 -8.60 12.92 7.11
CA LEU A 39 -8.93 14.22 6.56
C LEU A 39 -7.85 14.53 5.52
N ALA A 40 -8.06 14.02 4.31
CA ALA A 40 -7.05 13.98 3.25
C ALA A 40 -6.54 15.37 2.85
N SER A 41 -7.42 16.36 2.72
CA SER A 41 -7.06 17.78 2.51
C SER A 41 -6.16 18.39 3.59
N LEU A 42 -6.17 17.86 4.82
CA LEU A 42 -5.31 18.28 5.94
C LEU A 42 -4.08 17.36 6.12
N ARG A 43 -3.96 16.33 5.29
CA ARG A 43 -2.96 15.26 5.41
C ARG A 43 -2.92 14.68 6.83
N LEU A 44 -4.10 14.43 7.41
CA LEU A 44 -4.26 13.97 8.78
C LEU A 44 -5.01 12.64 8.81
N ILE A 45 -4.52 11.69 9.59
CA ILE A 45 -5.18 10.42 9.89
C ILE A 45 -5.47 10.35 11.39
N TYR A 46 -6.72 10.04 11.74
CA TYR A 46 -7.10 9.56 13.06
C TYR A 46 -7.03 8.03 13.04
N TYR A 47 -5.91 7.47 13.49
CA TYR A 47 -5.67 6.03 13.46
C TYR A 47 -6.06 5.42 14.80
N ASN A 48 -7.08 4.56 14.85
CA ASN A 48 -7.56 3.99 16.10
C ASN A 48 -6.85 2.67 16.44
N PRO A 49 -5.88 2.66 17.38
CA PRO A 49 -5.19 1.43 17.77
C PRO A 49 -6.07 0.45 18.56
N ASN A 50 -7.25 0.91 19.02
CA ASN A 50 -8.20 0.08 19.76
C ASN A 50 -9.20 -0.66 18.85
N TRP A 51 -9.16 -0.43 17.53
CA TRP A 51 -10.08 -1.06 16.57
C TRP A 51 -10.13 -2.58 16.75
N ASN A 52 -11.35 -3.11 16.72
CA ASN A 52 -11.61 -4.54 16.72
C ASN A 52 -12.44 -4.90 15.49
N PRO A 53 -11.93 -5.78 14.61
CA PRO A 53 -10.82 -6.71 14.85
C PRO A 53 -9.41 -6.13 14.66
N ARG A 54 -8.49 -6.47 15.58
CA ARG A 54 -7.11 -5.92 15.58
C ARG A 54 -6.25 -6.35 14.39
N TYR A 55 -6.58 -7.45 13.72
CA TYR A 55 -5.82 -7.92 12.57
C TYR A 55 -6.02 -7.03 11.33
N GLU A 56 -7.06 -6.19 11.31
CA GLU A 56 -7.31 -5.21 10.22
C GLU A 56 -6.52 -3.91 10.40
N LEU A 57 -5.84 -3.72 11.53
CA LEU A 57 -5.13 -2.48 11.85
C LEU A 57 -4.15 -2.02 10.74
N PRO A 58 -3.31 -2.90 10.15
CA PRO A 58 -2.39 -2.48 9.10
C PRO A 58 -3.13 -2.05 7.82
N ILE A 59 -4.08 -2.84 7.34
CA ILE A 59 -4.81 -2.53 6.09
C ILE A 59 -5.69 -1.29 6.26
N SER A 60 -6.30 -1.11 7.45
CA SER A 60 -7.05 0.12 7.77
C SER A 60 -6.18 1.35 7.72
N LEU A 61 -4.97 1.32 8.31
CA LEU A 61 -4.04 2.44 8.23
C LEU A 61 -3.58 2.70 6.79
N ALA A 62 -3.27 1.64 6.04
CA ALA A 62 -2.85 1.74 4.64
C ALA A 62 -3.95 2.34 3.74
N HIS A 63 -5.22 1.99 3.96
CA HIS A 63 -6.37 2.57 3.27
C HIS A 63 -6.52 4.07 3.58
N GLU A 64 -6.44 4.48 4.84
CA GLU A 64 -6.49 5.91 5.19
C GLU A 64 -5.29 6.70 4.62
N MET A 65 -4.12 6.08 4.51
CA MET A 65 -2.99 6.66 3.77
C MET A 65 -3.33 6.82 2.28
N GLY A 66 -4.01 5.84 1.69
CA GLY A 66 -4.51 5.87 0.32
C GLY A 66 -5.34 7.11 0.01
N HIS A 67 -6.31 7.45 0.87
CA HIS A 67 -7.07 8.70 0.73
C HIS A 67 -6.16 9.95 0.73
N VAL A 68 -5.24 10.05 1.70
CA VAL A 68 -4.33 11.21 1.82
C VAL A 68 -3.38 11.33 0.63
N ILE A 69 -2.91 10.20 0.09
CA ILE A 69 -2.01 10.17 -1.07
C ILE A 69 -2.77 10.53 -2.34
N THR A 70 -3.98 9.99 -2.52
CA THR A 70 -4.81 10.22 -3.72
C THR A 70 -5.16 11.70 -3.88
N GLU A 71 -5.47 12.40 -2.78
CA GLU A 71 -5.78 13.83 -2.82
C GLU A 71 -4.53 14.73 -2.90
N SER A 72 -3.31 14.17 -2.89
CA SER A 72 -2.11 14.99 -3.04
C SER A 72 -2.01 15.58 -4.45
N PRO A 73 -1.57 16.84 -4.61
CA PRO A 73 -1.40 17.46 -5.92
C PRO A 73 -0.50 16.62 -6.86
N ASP A 74 0.54 16.01 -6.30
CA ASP A 74 1.51 15.19 -7.04
C ASP A 74 0.89 13.91 -7.60
N TYR A 75 -0.01 13.26 -6.84
CA TYR A 75 -0.73 12.07 -7.31
C TYR A 75 -1.78 12.43 -8.36
N ASN A 76 -2.54 13.51 -8.13
CA ASN A 76 -3.56 13.97 -9.07
C ASN A 76 -2.97 14.33 -10.44
N GLN A 77 -1.75 14.89 -10.48
CA GLN A 77 -1.09 15.25 -11.74
C GLN A 77 -0.57 14.03 -12.53
N LEU A 78 -0.21 12.94 -11.86
CA LEU A 78 0.31 11.72 -12.50
C LEU A 78 -0.79 10.73 -12.90
N ASN A 79 -1.92 10.70 -12.17
CA ASN A 79 -2.97 9.69 -12.35
C ASN A 79 -4.27 10.21 -12.98
N SER A 80 -4.42 11.52 -13.21
CA SER A 80 -5.64 12.10 -13.82
C SER A 80 -5.95 11.58 -15.23
N GLU A 81 -4.96 11.01 -15.93
CA GLU A 81 -5.13 10.52 -17.30
C GLU A 81 -5.36 8.99 -17.40
N VAL A 82 -5.09 8.21 -16.34
CA VAL A 82 -4.96 6.74 -16.46
C VAL A 82 -6.05 5.99 -15.68
N PHE A 83 -6.61 6.55 -14.60
CA PHE A 83 -7.56 5.84 -13.75
C PHE A 83 -8.69 6.75 -13.25
N ASN A 84 -9.87 6.68 -13.91
CA ASN A 84 -11.13 7.26 -13.40
C ASN A 84 -11.69 6.39 -12.24
N LEU A 85 -10.87 6.10 -11.23
CA LEU A 85 -11.29 5.33 -10.06
C LEU A 85 -12.08 6.22 -9.11
N LYS A 86 -13.06 5.64 -8.41
CA LYS A 86 -13.66 6.32 -7.26
C LYS A 86 -12.59 6.47 -6.17
N VAL A 87 -12.73 7.49 -5.33
CA VAL A 87 -11.75 7.80 -4.27
C VAL A 87 -11.48 6.60 -3.34
N GLU A 88 -12.51 5.81 -3.04
CA GLU A 88 -12.40 4.56 -2.25
C GLU A 88 -11.58 3.49 -3.00
N ASP A 89 -11.93 3.20 -4.26
CA ASP A 89 -11.22 2.21 -5.08
C ASP A 89 -9.72 2.59 -5.24
N ALA A 90 -9.42 3.89 -5.38
CA ALA A 90 -8.04 4.38 -5.43
C ALA A 90 -7.31 4.20 -4.09
N ALA A 91 -8.00 4.43 -2.96
CA ALA A 91 -7.43 4.20 -1.64
C ALA A 91 -7.12 2.72 -1.39
N ASP A 92 -8.00 1.82 -1.83
CA ASP A 92 -7.81 0.36 -1.75
C ASP A 92 -6.60 -0.10 -2.55
N VAL A 93 -6.47 0.36 -3.80
CA VAL A 93 -5.30 0.06 -4.64
C VAL A 93 -4.01 0.55 -3.99
N ILE A 94 -3.99 1.76 -3.43
CA ILE A 94 -2.79 2.27 -2.73
C ILE A 94 -2.51 1.46 -1.47
N ALA A 95 -3.53 1.07 -0.72
CA ALA A 95 -3.36 0.23 0.47
C ALA A 95 -2.68 -1.09 0.11
N ILE A 96 -3.15 -1.77 -0.93
CA ILE A 96 -2.54 -3.00 -1.46
C ILE A 96 -1.09 -2.76 -1.88
N GLN A 97 -0.83 -1.69 -2.64
CA GLN A 97 0.53 -1.34 -3.07
C GLN A 97 1.48 -1.11 -1.90
N LEU A 98 1.02 -0.47 -0.81
CA LEU A 98 1.81 -0.26 0.40
C LEU A 98 2.13 -1.58 1.10
N ILE A 99 1.17 -2.50 1.20
CA ILE A 99 1.39 -3.85 1.75
C ILE A 99 2.39 -4.63 0.88
N LEU A 100 2.22 -4.65 -0.43
CA LEU A 100 3.17 -5.30 -1.34
C LEU A 100 4.57 -4.68 -1.23
N LYS A 101 4.67 -3.37 -1.07
CA LYS A 101 5.95 -2.69 -0.85
C LYS A 101 6.61 -3.14 0.46
N TYR A 102 5.85 -3.28 1.54
CA TYR A 102 6.36 -3.82 2.79
C TYR A 102 6.86 -5.26 2.61
N ILE A 103 6.07 -6.12 1.97
CA ILE A 103 6.44 -7.51 1.66
C ILE A 103 7.79 -7.58 0.94
N ASN A 104 7.96 -6.78 -0.13
CA ASN A 104 9.20 -6.74 -0.90
C ASN A 104 10.40 -6.22 -0.08
N LEU A 105 10.22 -5.17 0.73
CA LEU A 105 11.31 -4.59 1.54
C LEU A 105 11.79 -5.52 2.67
N HIS A 106 10.93 -6.43 3.11
CA HIS A 106 11.17 -7.36 4.20
C HIS A 106 11.37 -8.81 3.74
N ASP A 107 11.50 -9.03 2.42
CA ASP A 107 11.76 -10.34 1.80
C ASP A 107 10.74 -11.42 2.21
N LEU A 108 9.48 -11.01 2.35
CA LEU A 108 8.38 -11.91 2.69
C LEU A 108 7.85 -12.59 1.43
N HIS A 109 7.58 -13.89 1.54
CA HIS A 109 7.16 -14.72 0.42
C HIS A 109 5.82 -15.39 0.71
N PHE A 110 4.94 -15.40 -0.30
CA PHE A 110 3.62 -16.01 -0.24
C PHE A 110 3.43 -16.89 -1.48
N GLU A 111 2.86 -18.08 -1.30
CA GLU A 111 2.63 -19.02 -2.41
C GLU A 111 1.40 -18.63 -3.24
N THR A 112 0.43 -17.95 -2.61
CA THR A 112 -0.84 -17.57 -3.23
C THR A 112 -1.30 -16.20 -2.76
N GLU A 113 -2.08 -15.51 -3.59
CA GLU A 113 -2.75 -14.25 -3.23
C GLU A 113 -3.71 -14.44 -2.06
N THR A 114 -4.36 -15.61 -1.95
CA THR A 114 -5.23 -15.96 -0.81
C THR A 114 -4.44 -15.95 0.50
N GLN A 115 -3.26 -16.58 0.53
CA GLN A 115 -2.41 -16.60 1.72
C GLN A 115 -1.96 -15.19 2.11
N LEU A 116 -1.62 -14.35 1.13
CA LEU A 116 -1.27 -12.95 1.35
C LEU A 116 -2.46 -12.18 1.94
N ALA A 117 -3.65 -12.30 1.32
CA ALA A 117 -4.85 -11.61 1.76
C ALA A 117 -5.25 -12.01 3.18
N GLU A 118 -5.19 -13.29 3.52
CA GLU A 118 -5.45 -13.78 4.88
C GLU A 118 -4.42 -13.24 5.89
N THR A 119 -3.14 -13.20 5.51
CA THR A 119 -2.06 -12.74 6.39
C THR A 119 -2.19 -11.26 6.74
N PHE A 120 -2.55 -10.41 5.77
CA PHE A 120 -2.68 -8.96 5.97
C PHE A 120 -4.12 -8.48 6.14
N ALA A 121 -5.06 -9.42 6.34
CA ALA A 121 -6.48 -9.15 6.49
C ALA A 121 -7.09 -8.29 5.36
N ILE A 122 -6.66 -8.51 4.13
CA ILE A 122 -7.20 -7.83 2.95
C ILE A 122 -8.66 -8.28 2.77
N PRO A 123 -9.64 -7.36 2.79
CA PRO A 123 -11.04 -7.72 2.65
C PRO A 123 -11.36 -8.37 1.31
N TYR A 124 -12.35 -9.27 1.30
CA TYR A 124 -12.76 -10.00 0.10
C TYR A 124 -13.08 -9.08 -1.11
N TYR A 125 -13.66 -7.91 -0.86
CA TYR A 125 -14.02 -6.97 -1.93
C TYR A 125 -12.79 -6.35 -2.61
N MET A 126 -11.62 -6.34 -1.95
CA MET A 126 -10.35 -5.83 -2.50
C MET A 126 -9.56 -6.91 -3.27
N LEU A 127 -10.01 -8.17 -3.28
CA LEU A 127 -9.23 -9.27 -3.91
C LEU A 127 -9.10 -9.10 -5.42
N HIS A 128 -10.08 -8.47 -6.08
CA HIS A 128 -9.97 -8.16 -7.49
C HIS A 128 -8.84 -7.14 -7.75
N ASP A 129 -8.74 -6.11 -6.92
CA ASP A 129 -7.67 -5.11 -7.03
C ASP A 129 -6.31 -5.72 -6.69
N LEU A 130 -6.25 -6.65 -5.74
CA LEU A 130 -5.03 -7.38 -5.41
C LEU A 130 -4.49 -8.14 -6.62
N ASP A 131 -5.33 -8.95 -7.27
CA ASP A 131 -4.98 -9.72 -8.48
C ASP A 131 -4.48 -8.79 -9.61
N LEU A 132 -5.15 -7.65 -9.82
CA LEU A 132 -4.75 -6.67 -10.83
C LEU A 132 -3.39 -6.04 -10.51
N VAL A 133 -3.17 -5.61 -9.26
CA VAL A 133 -1.91 -4.97 -8.85
C VAL A 133 -0.73 -5.95 -8.92
N VAL A 134 -0.91 -7.20 -8.49
CA VAL A 134 0.13 -8.23 -8.54
C VAL A 134 0.53 -8.51 -9.99
N LYS A 135 -0.43 -8.77 -10.88
CA LYS A 135 -0.17 -8.99 -12.31
C LYS A 135 0.53 -7.82 -12.97
N HIS A 136 0.13 -6.60 -12.65
CA HIS A 136 0.76 -5.39 -13.20
C HIS A 136 2.23 -5.26 -12.73
N GLN A 137 2.53 -5.56 -11.47
CA GLN A 137 3.90 -5.55 -10.97
C GLN A 137 4.77 -6.63 -11.62
N GLU A 138 4.24 -7.83 -11.85
CA GLU A 138 4.94 -8.90 -12.57
C GLU A 138 5.25 -8.50 -14.01
N GLN A 139 4.28 -7.90 -14.72
CA GLN A 139 4.48 -7.40 -16.08
C GLN A 139 5.55 -6.31 -16.13
N LEU A 140 5.57 -5.37 -15.18
CA LEU A 140 6.61 -4.34 -15.10
C LEU A 140 7.99 -4.95 -14.87
N LYS A 141 8.11 -5.96 -13.99
CA LYS A 141 9.38 -6.71 -13.79
C LYS A 141 9.86 -7.39 -15.07
N LEU A 142 8.95 -7.97 -15.87
CA LEU A 142 9.28 -8.56 -17.16
C LEU A 142 9.74 -7.50 -18.18
N LEU A 143 9.17 -6.30 -18.15
CA LEU A 143 9.55 -5.19 -19.02
C LEU A 143 10.92 -4.59 -18.65
N THR A 144 11.21 -4.42 -17.36
CA THR A 144 12.52 -3.96 -16.90
C THR A 144 13.62 -4.98 -17.19
N ASN A 145 13.34 -6.27 -16.96
CA ASN A 145 14.31 -7.33 -17.25
C ASN A 145 14.54 -7.50 -18.76
N SER A 146 13.54 -7.25 -19.61
CA SER A 146 13.70 -7.33 -21.07
C SER A 146 14.42 -6.12 -21.68
N THR A 147 14.39 -4.95 -21.02
CA THR A 147 15.18 -3.78 -21.43
C THR A 147 16.64 -3.84 -21.00
N GLU A 148 16.99 -4.63 -19.98
CA GLU A 148 18.39 -4.91 -19.64
C GLU A 148 19.07 -5.89 -20.61
N PHE A 149 18.30 -6.66 -21.40
CA PHE A 149 18.82 -7.61 -22.39
C PHE A 149 19.12 -7.00 -23.77
N SER A 150 18.95 -5.69 -23.99
CA SER A 150 19.18 -5.05 -25.29
C SER A 150 20.43 -4.14 -25.38
N ASN A 151 21.27 -4.07 -24.35
CA ASN A 151 22.52 -3.27 -24.36
C ASN A 151 23.83 -4.07 -24.40
N GLU A 152 23.77 -5.40 -24.48
CA GLU A 152 24.95 -6.25 -24.74
C GLU A 152 25.07 -6.53 -26.25
N GLY A 153 25.48 -5.52 -27.02
CA GLY A 153 25.91 -5.76 -28.39
C GLY A 153 25.74 -4.58 -29.33
N LEU A 154 26.57 -3.53 -29.19
CA LEU A 154 26.92 -2.64 -30.30
C LEU A 154 28.05 -1.65 -29.97
N PHE A 155 29.17 -2.08 -29.38
CA PHE A 155 30.43 -1.33 -29.51
C PHE A 155 31.63 -2.29 -29.58
N SER A 156 31.81 -2.86 -30.76
CA SER A 156 33.11 -3.36 -31.23
C SER A 156 33.19 -3.04 -32.72
N LEU A 157 33.93 -1.97 -33.06
CA LEU A 157 34.71 -1.91 -34.29
C LEU A 157 35.82 -0.87 -34.07
N SER A 158 37.00 -1.40 -33.80
CA SER A 158 38.28 -0.71 -33.99
C SER A 158 38.58 -0.60 -35.48
N MET A 159 38.75 0.61 -36.00
CA MET A 159 39.89 1.06 -36.82
C MET A 159 39.79 2.56 -37.08
#